data_AF-A0A3S0B9Y0-F1
#
_entry.id   AF-A0A3S0B9Y0-F1
#
_cell.length_a   1.000
_cell.length_b   1.000
_cell.length_c   1.000
_cell.angle_alpha   90.00
_cell.angle_beta   90.00
_cell.angle_gamma   90.00
#
_symmetry.space_group_name_H-M   'P 1'
#
loop_
_entity.id
_entity.type
_entity.pdbx_description
1 polymer ?
#
loop_
_entity_poly.entity_id
_entity_poly.type
_entity_poly.pdbx_seq_one_letter_code
_entity_poly.pdbx_strand_id
1 'polypeptide(L)'
;MRIAFRAAAAIVAAGAALLLAGCATRLDLPTKDTGLRLRVQSSVIAPGNGGELIAADALAPGDILLTSIATVNSFGIRLGTFSPVSHAVLYLGDGQIAEAVGTGVRARPLAEVVDEEQMVVAFRVPGVDDAGAARMREWAMSQVGVRYNTVGVLLNAPFVLNRRLCELPLMPTAVSHYCMSGMAMVQLGASRDDQFFCSQFVLEAYRQAGLPITSADPRWVSPADLLHMREGDVPSIAATQPLRYVGHLKYNPPPLLAADGP
;
A
#
# COMPACT_ATOMS: atom_id res chain seq x y z
N MET A 1 46.98 -0.14 1.59
CA MET A 1 46.25 0.12 2.86
C MET A 1 45.18 1.24 2.73
N ARG A 2 45.49 2.41 2.16
CA ARG A 2 44.52 3.52 2.00
C ARG A 2 43.33 3.23 1.06
N ILE A 3 43.52 2.38 0.05
CA ILE A 3 42.45 1.99 -0.91
C ILE A 3 41.44 1.04 -0.26
N ALA A 4 41.91 0.05 0.52
CA ALA A 4 41.04 -0.85 1.28
C ALA A 4 40.22 -0.11 2.36
N PHE A 5 40.83 0.89 3.01
CA PHE A 5 40.13 1.74 3.97
C PHE A 5 39.06 2.63 3.32
N ARG A 6 39.32 3.17 2.12
CA ARG A 6 38.33 3.96 1.36
C ARG A 6 37.18 3.09 0.84
N ALA A 7 37.47 1.87 0.38
CA ALA A 7 36.45 0.90 -0.02
C ALA A 7 35.58 0.46 1.17
N ALA A 8 36.20 0.16 2.31
CA ALA A 8 35.48 -0.19 3.54
C ALA A 8 34.63 0.98 4.06
N ALA A 9 35.15 2.21 4.05
CA ALA A 9 34.39 3.40 4.45
C ALA A 9 33.22 3.70 3.50
N ALA A 10 33.39 3.47 2.18
CA ALA A 10 32.31 3.62 1.21
C ALA A 10 31.22 2.55 1.37
N ILE A 11 31.60 1.30 1.69
CA ILE A 11 30.66 0.21 1.98
C ILE A 11 29.91 0.47 3.29
N VAL A 12 30.58 0.96 4.33
CA VAL A 12 29.96 1.33 5.61
C VAL A 12 29.05 2.54 5.45
N ALA A 13 29.43 3.55 4.66
CA ALA A 13 28.58 4.71 4.38
C ALA A 13 27.36 4.35 3.52
N ALA A 14 27.51 3.47 2.52
CA ALA A 14 26.40 2.94 1.73
C ALA A 14 25.47 2.06 2.59
N GLY A 15 26.04 1.24 3.47
CA GLY A 15 25.30 0.46 4.47
C GLY A 15 24.54 1.35 5.46
N ALA A 16 25.16 2.42 5.95
CA ALA A 16 24.53 3.40 6.84
C ALA A 16 23.42 4.18 6.12
N ALA A 17 23.61 4.57 4.85
CA ALA A 17 22.57 5.21 4.05
C ALA A 17 21.38 4.27 3.77
N LEU A 18 21.63 2.97 3.54
CA LEU A 18 20.60 1.93 3.42
C LEU A 18 19.86 1.70 4.75
N LEU A 19 20.58 1.71 5.88
CA LEU A 19 20.01 1.58 7.24
C LEU A 19 19.17 2.80 7.63
N LEU A 20 19.51 4.00 7.15
CA LEU A 20 18.78 5.23 7.44
C LEU A 20 17.53 5.42 6.56
N ALA A 21 17.41 4.70 5.44
CA ALA A 21 16.27 4.82 4.53
C ALA A 21 15.10 3.85 4.86
N GLY A 22 15.36 2.72 5.51
CA GLY A 22 14.30 1.81 6.00
C GLY A 22 13.29 1.37 4.94
N CYS A 23 13.75 1.13 3.71
CA CYS A 23 12.93 0.62 2.61
C CYS A 23 13.07 -0.91 2.55
N ALA A 24 11.98 -1.65 2.29
CA ALA A 24 12.07 -3.08 2.12
C ALA A 24 13.03 -3.42 0.97
N THR A 25 13.87 -4.43 1.19
CA THR A 25 14.84 -4.89 0.18
C THR A 25 14.67 -6.39 -0.06
N ARG A 26 14.86 -6.80 -1.31
CA ARG A 26 14.83 -8.21 -1.72
C ARG A 26 16.11 -8.56 -2.45
N LEU A 27 16.72 -9.66 -2.04
CA LEU A 27 17.81 -10.28 -2.77
C LEU A 27 17.22 -11.37 -3.68
N ASP A 28 17.27 -11.14 -4.98
CA ASP A 28 16.94 -12.15 -5.98
C ASP A 28 18.17 -13.02 -6.21
N LEU A 29 18.06 -14.31 -5.86
CA LEU A 29 19.13 -15.28 -6.04
C LEU A 29 19.43 -15.50 -7.53
N PRO A 30 20.70 -15.76 -7.87
CA PRO A 30 21.10 -15.93 -9.27
C PRO A 30 20.38 -17.14 -9.90
N THR A 31 19.77 -16.92 -11.07
CA THR A 31 19.26 -17.98 -11.95
C THR A 31 20.19 -18.13 -13.15
N LYS A 32 19.97 -19.16 -13.99
CA LYS A 32 20.83 -19.43 -15.16
C LYS A 32 21.03 -18.22 -16.08
N ASP A 33 20.06 -17.30 -16.12
CA ASP A 33 20.05 -16.16 -17.05
C ASP A 33 20.18 -14.80 -16.35
N THR A 34 20.29 -14.76 -15.01
CA THR A 34 20.35 -13.49 -14.26
C THR A 34 21.24 -13.62 -13.03
N GLY A 35 22.23 -12.73 -12.89
CA GLY A 35 23.09 -12.65 -11.70
C GLY A 35 22.35 -12.18 -10.44
N LEU A 36 23.03 -12.21 -9.29
CA LEU A 36 22.49 -11.72 -8.02
C LEU A 36 22.04 -10.26 -8.14
N ARG A 37 20.78 -9.97 -7.78
CA ARG A 37 20.22 -8.61 -7.83
C ARG A 37 19.63 -8.22 -6.48
N LEU A 38 20.02 -7.06 -5.98
CA LEU A 38 19.37 -6.39 -4.85
C LEU A 38 18.31 -5.44 -5.41
N ARG A 39 17.06 -5.66 -5.05
CA ARG A 39 15.94 -4.76 -5.35
C ARG A 39 15.51 -4.04 -4.10
N VAL A 40 15.16 -2.77 -4.25
CA VAL A 40 14.67 -1.91 -3.18
C VAL A 40 13.24 -1.49 -3.53
N GLN A 41 12.40 -1.37 -2.51
CA GLN A 41 11.04 -0.85 -2.62
C GLN A 41 11.03 0.52 -3.32
N SER A 42 10.16 0.67 -4.32
CA SER A 42 10.06 1.86 -5.16
C SER A 42 9.23 2.95 -4.48
N SER A 43 9.68 4.20 -4.55
CA SER A 43 8.93 5.38 -4.10
C SER A 43 7.95 5.95 -5.14
N VAL A 44 7.95 5.41 -6.37
CA VAL A 44 7.13 5.90 -7.50
C VAL A 44 5.81 5.13 -7.61
N ILE A 45 4.70 5.84 -7.90
CA ILE A 45 3.32 5.26 -8.00
C ILE A 45 3.09 4.41 -9.25
N ALA A 46 3.88 4.56 -10.30
CA ALA A 46 3.72 3.80 -11.52
C ALA A 46 5.08 3.51 -12.16
N PRO A 47 5.20 2.43 -12.97
CA PRO A 47 6.38 2.21 -13.77
C PRO A 47 6.69 3.47 -14.61
N GLY A 48 7.98 3.75 -14.80
CA GLY A 48 8.51 5.05 -15.23
C GLY A 48 7.69 5.85 -16.25
N ASN A 49 7.68 7.17 -16.06
CA ASN A 49 7.02 8.20 -16.87
C ASN A 49 5.50 8.29 -16.74
N GLY A 50 4.98 8.47 -15.52
CA GLY A 50 3.66 9.10 -15.31
C GLY A 50 2.43 8.20 -15.46
N GLY A 51 2.59 6.92 -15.80
CA GLY A 51 1.48 5.97 -15.93
C GLY A 51 0.48 6.32 -17.04
N GLU A 52 -0.38 5.36 -17.39
CA GLU A 52 -1.36 5.53 -18.47
C GLU A 52 -2.65 6.13 -17.90
N LEU A 53 -3.16 7.20 -18.49
CA LEU A 53 -4.49 7.71 -18.15
C LEU A 53 -5.56 6.82 -18.78
N ILE A 54 -6.46 6.30 -17.96
CA ILE A 54 -7.53 5.39 -18.37
C ILE A 54 -8.90 6.03 -18.10
N ALA A 55 -9.90 5.63 -18.89
CA ALA A 55 -11.29 5.93 -18.60
C ALA A 55 -11.88 4.90 -17.63
N ALA A 56 -13.05 5.21 -17.06
CA ALA A 56 -13.72 4.36 -16.08
C ALA A 56 -14.16 3.00 -16.63
N ASP A 57 -14.31 2.86 -17.94
CA ASP A 57 -14.68 1.62 -18.64
C ASP A 57 -13.55 0.58 -18.66
N ALA A 58 -12.30 0.99 -18.41
CA ALA A 58 -11.17 0.08 -18.23
C ALA A 58 -11.21 -0.67 -16.88
N LEU A 59 -12.01 -0.18 -15.93
CA LEU A 59 -12.13 -0.76 -14.60
C LEU A 59 -13.02 -2.00 -14.62
N ALA A 60 -12.66 -2.98 -13.79
CA ALA A 60 -13.45 -4.18 -13.53
C ALA A 60 -13.87 -4.21 -12.05
N PRO A 61 -15.08 -4.70 -11.73
CA PRO A 61 -15.50 -4.91 -10.35
C PRO A 61 -14.42 -5.67 -9.54
N GLY A 62 -14.11 -5.16 -8.35
CA GLY A 62 -13.01 -5.64 -7.52
C GLY A 62 -11.72 -4.86 -7.66
N ASP A 63 -11.54 -4.03 -8.69
CA ASP A 63 -10.36 -3.17 -8.80
C ASP A 63 -10.17 -2.30 -7.55
N ILE A 64 -8.90 -2.17 -7.13
CA ILE A 64 -8.48 -1.40 -5.97
C ILE A 64 -8.03 -0.04 -6.46
N LEU A 65 -8.66 1.02 -5.99
CA LEU A 65 -8.25 2.38 -6.27
C LEU A 65 -7.46 2.93 -5.08
N LEU A 66 -6.24 3.37 -5.31
CA LEU A 66 -5.45 4.08 -4.31
C LEU A 66 -5.47 5.57 -4.65
N THR A 67 -5.76 6.40 -3.65
CA THR A 67 -5.93 7.85 -3.86
C THR A 67 -4.98 8.69 -3.00
N SER A 68 -4.80 9.94 -3.40
CA SER A 68 -4.11 10.95 -2.59
C SER A 68 -4.92 12.26 -2.49
N ILE A 69 -5.37 12.55 -1.27
CA ILE A 69 -6.09 13.79 -0.98
C ILE A 69 -5.08 14.92 -0.69
N ALA A 70 -5.37 16.14 -1.17
CA ALA A 70 -4.55 17.35 -0.94
C ALA A 70 -4.62 17.95 0.48
N THR A 71 -5.34 17.34 1.43
CA THR A 71 -5.66 17.98 2.73
C THR A 71 -4.57 17.77 3.79
N VAL A 72 -4.56 18.65 4.79
CA VAL A 72 -3.54 18.72 5.86
C VAL A 72 -3.43 17.43 6.69
N ASN A 73 -4.54 16.71 6.88
CA ASN A 73 -4.56 15.40 7.54
C ASN A 73 -3.88 14.31 6.70
N SER A 74 -4.03 14.38 5.37
CA SER A 74 -3.34 13.50 4.42
C SER A 74 -1.85 13.80 4.33
N PHE A 75 -1.43 15.05 4.58
CA PHE A 75 -0.01 15.38 4.70
C PHE A 75 0.64 14.67 5.89
N GLY A 76 -0.04 14.62 7.06
CA GLY A 76 0.46 13.89 8.23
C GLY A 76 0.61 12.38 8.01
N ILE A 77 -0.37 11.74 7.35
CA ILE A 77 -0.29 10.31 7.00
C ILE A 77 0.81 10.07 5.95
N ARG A 78 0.93 10.93 4.93
CA ARG A 78 1.98 10.82 3.90
C ARG A 78 3.38 11.05 4.46
N LEU A 79 3.57 11.98 5.40
CA LEU A 79 4.84 12.23 6.07
C LEU A 79 5.21 11.06 7.00
N GLY A 80 4.22 10.46 7.68
CA GLY A 80 4.42 9.31 8.56
C GLY A 80 4.67 7.99 7.82
N THR A 81 4.10 7.83 6.61
CA THR A 81 4.24 6.60 5.80
C THR A 81 5.26 6.74 4.66
N PHE A 82 5.72 7.96 4.36
CA PHE A 82 6.51 8.32 3.17
C PHE A 82 5.90 7.82 1.86
N SER A 83 4.57 7.65 1.84
CA SER A 83 3.83 7.10 0.71
C SER A 83 3.18 8.20 -0.12
N PRO A 84 3.15 8.04 -1.44
CA PRO A 84 2.44 8.96 -2.32
C PRO A 84 0.92 8.69 -2.37
N VAL A 85 0.43 7.60 -1.76
CA VAL A 85 -1.00 7.29 -1.56
C VAL A 85 -1.39 7.42 -0.09
N SER A 86 -2.61 7.88 0.20
CA SER A 86 -3.13 8.05 1.56
C SER A 86 -4.38 7.22 1.85
N HIS A 87 -5.06 6.71 0.82
CA HIS A 87 -6.36 6.08 0.98
C HIS A 87 -6.56 4.93 -0.03
N ALA A 88 -7.44 3.99 0.30
CA ALA A 88 -7.73 2.81 -0.48
C ALA A 88 -9.24 2.61 -0.61
N VAL A 89 -9.69 2.30 -1.81
CA VAL A 89 -11.10 2.26 -2.21
C VAL A 89 -11.34 1.00 -3.05
N LEU A 90 -12.51 0.38 -2.89
CA LEU A 90 -12.93 -0.78 -3.67
C LEU A 90 -13.90 -0.34 -4.77
N TYR A 91 -13.61 -0.67 -6.03
CA TYR A 91 -14.55 -0.48 -7.14
C TYR A 91 -15.58 -1.61 -7.18
N LEU A 92 -16.86 -1.27 -7.15
CA LEU A 92 -17.97 -2.24 -7.09
C LEU A 92 -18.53 -2.60 -8.49
N GLY A 93 -18.05 -1.94 -9.54
CA GLY A 93 -18.70 -1.95 -10.85
C GLY A 93 -19.70 -0.81 -11.03
N ASP A 94 -20.17 -0.63 -12.26
CA ASP A 94 -21.23 0.33 -12.63
C ASP A 94 -20.97 1.78 -12.16
N GLY A 95 -19.70 2.21 -12.12
CA GLY A 95 -19.33 3.54 -11.66
C GLY A 95 -19.57 3.75 -10.15
N GLN A 96 -19.67 2.69 -9.34
CA GLN A 96 -19.81 2.75 -7.89
C GLN A 96 -18.55 2.28 -7.18
N ILE A 97 -18.26 2.92 -6.04
CA ILE A 97 -17.19 2.51 -5.13
C ILE A 97 -17.72 2.30 -3.72
N ALA A 98 -16.98 1.53 -2.92
CA ALA A 98 -17.13 1.49 -1.47
C ALA A 98 -15.81 1.84 -0.78
N GLU A 99 -15.91 2.60 0.31
CA GLU A 99 -14.77 3.03 1.11
C GLU A 99 -15.13 3.12 2.59
N ALA A 100 -14.12 2.92 3.44
CA ALA A 100 -14.19 3.26 4.85
C ALA A 100 -13.46 4.58 5.07
N VAL A 101 -14.18 5.61 5.55
CA VAL A 101 -13.65 6.95 5.86
C VAL A 101 -14.10 7.36 7.26
N GLY A 102 -13.58 8.44 7.83
CA GLY A 102 -13.85 8.85 9.23
C GLY A 102 -15.34 8.87 9.66
N THR A 103 -16.26 9.09 8.73
CA THR A 103 -17.72 9.07 8.96
C THR A 103 -18.36 7.68 8.95
N GLY A 104 -17.59 6.64 8.62
CA GLY A 104 -18.04 5.25 8.44
C GLY A 104 -17.83 4.72 7.03
N VAL A 105 -18.24 3.47 6.81
CA VAL A 105 -18.28 2.86 5.49
C VAL A 105 -19.41 3.48 4.66
N ARG A 106 -19.12 3.84 3.43
CA ARG A 106 -20.09 4.41 2.49
C ARG A 106 -19.88 3.87 1.08
N ALA A 107 -20.95 3.84 0.30
CA ALA A 107 -20.91 3.65 -1.14
C ALA A 107 -21.27 4.97 -1.84
N ARG A 108 -20.55 5.31 -2.91
CA ARG A 108 -20.80 6.54 -3.68
C ARG A 108 -20.31 6.42 -5.12
N PRO A 109 -20.66 7.37 -6.01
CA PRO A 109 -20.20 7.37 -7.39
C PRO A 109 -18.68 7.53 -7.50
N LEU A 110 -18.07 6.77 -8.41
CA LEU A 110 -16.67 6.89 -8.81
C LEU A 110 -16.32 8.30 -9.28
N ALA A 111 -17.24 8.94 -10.01
CA ALA A 111 -17.05 10.28 -10.55
C ALA A 111 -16.74 11.31 -9.45
N GLU A 112 -17.38 11.21 -8.28
CA GLU A 112 -17.10 12.10 -7.15
C GLU A 112 -15.69 11.89 -6.59
N VAL A 113 -15.20 10.64 -6.55
CA VAL A 113 -13.84 10.34 -6.09
C VAL A 113 -12.81 10.91 -7.06
N VAL A 114 -13.04 10.72 -8.37
CA VAL A 114 -12.17 11.29 -9.40
C VAL A 114 -12.17 12.83 -9.35
N ASP A 115 -13.29 13.46 -9.05
CA ASP A 115 -13.36 14.93 -8.93
C ASP A 115 -12.59 15.46 -7.71
N GLU A 116 -12.80 14.85 -6.54
CA GLU A 116 -12.25 15.31 -5.26
C GLU A 116 -10.74 15.04 -5.08
N GLU A 117 -10.24 13.94 -5.64
CA GLU A 117 -8.87 13.46 -5.39
C GLU A 117 -7.83 14.10 -6.31
N GLN A 118 -6.57 14.24 -5.88
CA GLN A 118 -5.52 14.75 -6.80
C GLN A 118 -4.99 13.66 -7.72
N MET A 119 -5.01 12.42 -7.25
CA MET A 119 -4.58 11.26 -8.02
C MET A 119 -5.39 10.05 -7.61
N VAL A 120 -5.75 9.26 -8.61
CA VAL A 120 -6.49 8.01 -8.47
C VAL A 120 -5.83 6.98 -9.37
N VAL A 121 -5.17 5.99 -8.79
CA VAL A 121 -4.51 4.88 -9.49
C VAL A 121 -5.26 3.58 -9.25
N ALA A 122 -5.46 2.80 -10.30
CA ALA A 122 -6.18 1.53 -10.27
C ALA A 122 -5.23 0.32 -10.36
N PHE A 123 -5.47 -0.65 -9.50
CA PHE A 123 -4.80 -1.94 -9.46
C PHE A 123 -5.81 -3.08 -9.50
N ARG A 124 -5.46 -4.16 -10.18
CA ARG A 124 -6.29 -5.37 -10.31
C ARG A 124 -5.63 -6.55 -9.65
N VAL A 125 -6.39 -7.33 -8.87
CA VAL A 125 -5.96 -8.65 -8.39
C VAL A 125 -6.30 -9.68 -9.47
N PRO A 126 -5.31 -10.42 -10.02
CA PRO A 126 -5.60 -11.50 -10.97
C PRO A 126 -6.57 -12.57 -10.42
N GLY A 127 -7.41 -13.15 -11.27
CA GLY A 127 -8.25 -14.29 -10.88
C GLY A 127 -9.53 -13.96 -10.09
N VAL A 128 -9.88 -12.68 -9.93
CA VAL A 128 -11.24 -12.29 -9.51
C VAL A 128 -12.21 -12.63 -10.64
N ASP A 129 -13.15 -13.52 -10.36
CA ASP A 129 -14.26 -13.87 -11.25
C ASP A 129 -15.53 -13.07 -10.90
N ASP A 130 -16.55 -13.13 -11.76
CA ASP A 130 -17.80 -12.39 -11.58
C ASP A 130 -18.50 -12.76 -10.26
N ALA A 131 -18.40 -14.03 -9.83
CA ALA A 131 -18.96 -14.50 -8.58
C ALA A 131 -18.23 -13.90 -7.37
N GLY A 132 -16.89 -13.84 -7.41
CA GLY A 132 -16.07 -13.19 -6.39
C GLY A 132 -16.33 -11.69 -6.32
N ALA A 133 -16.43 -11.03 -7.47
CA ALA A 133 -16.82 -9.62 -7.55
C ALA A 133 -18.21 -9.36 -6.95
N ALA A 134 -19.18 -10.21 -7.25
CA ALA A 134 -20.53 -10.11 -6.69
C ALA A 134 -20.52 -10.29 -5.15
N ARG A 135 -19.78 -11.28 -4.62
CA ARG A 135 -19.61 -11.47 -3.16
C ARG A 135 -18.97 -10.26 -2.50
N MET A 136 -17.93 -9.69 -3.11
CA MET A 136 -17.29 -8.46 -2.64
C MET A 136 -18.28 -7.30 -2.58
N ARG A 137 -19.08 -7.12 -3.65
CA ARG A 137 -20.09 -6.07 -3.72
C ARG A 137 -21.18 -6.24 -2.67
N GLU A 138 -21.74 -7.44 -2.54
CA GLU A 138 -22.77 -7.74 -1.55
C GLU A 138 -22.27 -7.48 -0.13
N TRP A 139 -21.08 -7.97 0.20
CA TRP A 139 -20.46 -7.73 1.49
C TRP A 139 -20.20 -6.23 1.71
N ALA A 140 -19.55 -5.55 0.77
CA ALA A 140 -19.24 -4.12 0.89
C ALA A 140 -20.50 -3.27 1.13
N MET A 141 -21.59 -3.58 0.43
CA MET A 141 -22.88 -2.91 0.62
C MET A 141 -23.50 -3.22 1.99
N SER A 142 -23.37 -4.45 2.50
CA SER A 142 -23.83 -4.82 3.85
C SER A 142 -23.11 -4.05 4.97
N GLN A 143 -21.90 -3.56 4.71
CA GLN A 143 -21.09 -2.82 5.68
C GLN A 143 -21.40 -1.31 5.67
N VAL A 144 -22.19 -0.79 4.73
CA VAL A 144 -22.51 0.65 4.67
C VAL A 144 -23.13 1.11 6.00
N GLY A 145 -22.58 2.16 6.58
CA GLY A 145 -22.95 2.71 7.89
C GLY A 145 -22.16 2.13 9.08
N VAL A 146 -21.38 1.07 8.89
CA VAL A 146 -20.44 0.58 9.92
C VAL A 146 -19.41 1.67 10.24
N ARG A 147 -19.08 1.82 11.53
CA ARG A 147 -18.22 2.91 12.02
C ARG A 147 -16.76 2.73 11.57
N TYR A 148 -16.08 3.86 11.41
CA TYR A 148 -14.68 3.90 11.04
C TYR A 148 -13.75 3.60 12.23
N ASN A 149 -12.67 2.86 11.96
CA ASN A 149 -11.67 2.52 12.97
C ASN A 149 -10.60 3.63 13.13
N THR A 150 -10.99 4.78 13.65
CA THR A 150 -10.06 5.92 13.86
C THR A 150 -8.92 5.55 14.80
N VAL A 151 -9.18 4.70 15.80
CA VAL A 151 -8.16 4.21 16.74
C VAL A 151 -7.14 3.32 16.02
N GLY A 152 -7.60 2.43 15.14
CA GLY A 152 -6.74 1.61 14.29
C GLY A 152 -5.79 2.44 13.44
N VAL A 153 -6.28 3.52 12.81
CA VAL A 153 -5.44 4.45 12.02
C VAL A 153 -4.39 5.15 12.90
N LEU A 154 -4.79 5.66 14.07
CA LEU A 154 -3.88 6.36 14.98
C LEU A 154 -2.74 5.46 15.46
N LEU A 155 -3.05 4.19 15.76
CA LEU A 155 -2.07 3.20 16.22
C LEU A 155 -1.22 2.62 15.07
N ASN A 156 -1.74 2.63 13.84
CA ASN A 156 -1.00 2.16 12.66
C ASN A 156 0.18 3.09 12.33
N ALA A 157 0.07 4.40 12.58
CA ALA A 157 1.15 5.35 12.32
C ALA A 157 2.49 5.04 13.04
N PRO A 158 2.54 4.84 14.38
CA PRO A 158 3.76 4.42 15.05
C PRO A 158 4.20 3.01 14.64
N PHE A 159 3.27 2.11 14.31
CA PHE A 159 3.61 0.77 13.84
C PHE A 159 4.33 0.79 12.48
N VAL A 160 3.84 1.57 11.51
CA VAL A 160 4.47 1.70 10.19
C VAL A 160 5.87 2.32 10.28
N LEU A 161 6.10 3.24 11.23
CA LEU A 161 7.42 3.80 11.48
C LEU A 161 8.36 2.79 12.16
N ASN A 162 7.87 2.09 13.19
CA ASN A 162 8.68 1.16 13.99
C ASN A 162 8.98 -0.16 13.26
N ARG A 163 8.09 -0.65 12.38
CA ARG A 163 8.28 -1.91 11.63
C ARG A 163 9.47 -1.90 10.67
N ARG A 164 9.99 -0.74 10.31
CA ARG A 164 11.23 -0.63 9.51
C ARG A 164 12.43 -1.31 10.19
N LEU A 165 12.44 -1.36 11.53
CA LEU A 165 13.43 -2.12 12.29
C LEU A 165 13.30 -3.64 12.06
N CYS A 166 12.12 -4.12 11.68
CA CYS A 166 11.84 -5.50 11.32
C CYS A 166 12.01 -5.78 9.81
N GLU A 167 12.51 -4.82 9.03
CA GLU A 167 12.71 -4.94 7.58
C GLU A 167 14.16 -4.63 7.18
N LEU A 168 15.09 -4.78 8.13
CA LEU A 168 16.51 -4.53 7.91
C LEU A 168 17.08 -5.39 6.77
N PRO A 169 17.96 -4.83 5.93
CA PRO A 169 18.57 -5.56 4.83
C PRO A 169 19.28 -6.82 5.34
N LEU A 170 19.13 -7.93 4.60
CA LEU A 170 19.68 -9.26 4.90
C LEU A 170 18.98 -10.03 6.04
N MET A 171 17.92 -9.49 6.63
CA MET A 171 17.19 -10.22 7.66
C MET A 171 16.33 -11.35 7.05
N PRO A 172 16.35 -12.59 7.59
CA PRO A 172 15.52 -13.68 7.09
C PRO A 172 14.02 -13.37 7.21
N THR A 173 13.23 -13.76 6.22
CA THR A 173 11.77 -13.50 6.16
C THR A 173 11.03 -14.00 7.40
N ALA A 174 11.42 -15.15 7.95
CA ALA A 174 10.80 -15.69 9.16
C ALA A 174 11.04 -14.80 10.40
N VAL A 175 12.24 -14.21 10.52
CA VAL A 175 12.61 -13.31 11.61
C VAL A 175 11.90 -11.96 11.45
N SER A 176 11.86 -11.44 10.22
CA SER A 176 11.08 -10.23 9.89
C SER A 176 9.61 -10.40 10.25
N HIS A 177 8.99 -11.50 9.82
CA HIS A 177 7.60 -11.80 10.10
C HIS A 177 7.31 -11.93 11.60
N TYR A 178 8.17 -12.62 12.35
CA TYR A 178 8.03 -12.74 13.80
C TYR A 178 8.14 -11.38 14.51
N CYS A 179 9.12 -10.56 14.12
CA CYS A 179 9.34 -9.22 14.64
C CYS A 179 8.13 -8.30 14.37
N MET A 180 7.65 -8.28 13.12
CA MET A 180 6.46 -7.52 12.73
C MET A 180 5.21 -7.97 13.50
N SER A 181 5.00 -9.28 13.60
CA SER A 181 3.84 -9.85 14.30
C SER A 181 3.84 -9.49 15.79
N GLY A 182 5.00 -9.57 16.45
CA GLY A 182 5.15 -9.19 17.85
C GLY A 182 4.88 -7.71 18.09
N MET A 183 5.45 -6.82 17.26
CA MET A 183 5.20 -5.38 17.39
C MET A 183 3.76 -5.01 17.10
N ALA A 184 3.13 -5.65 16.11
CA ALA A 184 1.74 -5.40 15.78
C ALA A 184 0.82 -5.79 16.94
N MET A 185 1.05 -6.94 17.58
CA MET A 185 0.32 -7.37 18.77
C MET A 185 0.45 -6.39 19.94
N VAL A 186 1.64 -5.82 20.14
CA VAL A 186 1.90 -4.87 21.23
C VAL A 186 1.30 -3.48 20.95
N GLN A 187 1.41 -2.98 19.73
CA GLN A 187 1.05 -1.60 19.39
C GLN A 187 -0.39 -1.44 18.91
N LEU A 188 -0.94 -2.45 18.23
CA LEU A 188 -2.30 -2.42 17.66
C LEU A 188 -3.30 -3.21 18.55
N GLY A 189 -2.81 -4.07 19.44
CA GLY A 189 -3.61 -4.88 20.36
C GLY A 189 -4.50 -5.91 19.64
N ALA A 190 -5.28 -6.66 20.43
CA ALA A 190 -6.42 -7.42 19.94
C ALA A 190 -7.65 -6.48 19.86
N SER A 191 -7.67 -5.59 18.86
CA SER A 191 -8.77 -4.62 18.70
C SER A 191 -10.00 -5.24 18.01
N ARG A 192 -11.19 -4.64 18.22
CA ARG A 192 -12.49 -5.17 17.77
C ARG A 192 -12.59 -5.30 16.25
N ASP A 193 -13.24 -6.38 15.80
CA ASP A 193 -13.40 -6.75 14.39
C ASP A 193 -14.53 -5.96 13.66
N ASP A 194 -15.21 -5.04 14.34
CA ASP A 194 -16.42 -4.36 13.86
C ASP A 194 -16.18 -2.95 13.28
N GLN A 195 -14.93 -2.51 13.18
CA GLN A 195 -14.56 -1.20 12.64
C GLN A 195 -13.42 -1.34 11.63
N PHE A 196 -13.57 -0.64 10.51
CA PHE A 196 -12.60 -0.69 9.41
C PHE A 196 -11.90 0.64 9.20
N PHE A 197 -10.61 0.60 8.90
CA PHE A 197 -9.96 1.66 8.13
C PHE A 197 -9.86 1.28 6.65
N CYS A 198 -9.45 2.21 5.78
CA CYS A 198 -9.64 2.09 4.34
C CYS A 198 -9.00 0.84 3.70
N SER A 199 -7.72 0.57 3.94
CA SER A 199 -7.05 -0.64 3.43
C SER A 199 -7.54 -1.92 4.11
N GLN A 200 -7.90 -1.88 5.40
CA GLN A 200 -8.51 -3.02 6.10
C GLN A 200 -9.84 -3.43 5.45
N PHE A 201 -10.69 -2.46 5.10
CA PHE A 201 -11.97 -2.69 4.43
C PHE A 201 -11.78 -3.40 3.07
N VAL A 202 -10.83 -2.92 2.26
CA VAL A 202 -10.51 -3.53 0.95
C VAL A 202 -10.03 -4.98 1.15
N LEU A 203 -9.11 -5.21 2.09
CA LEU A 203 -8.58 -6.55 2.35
C LEU A 203 -9.65 -7.53 2.84
N GLU A 204 -10.56 -7.06 3.70
CA GLU A 204 -11.65 -7.89 4.19
C GLU A 204 -12.63 -8.23 3.07
N ALA A 205 -12.97 -7.30 2.17
CA ALA A 205 -13.80 -7.59 1.00
C ALA A 205 -13.21 -8.75 0.16
N TYR A 206 -11.90 -8.73 -0.08
CA TYR A 206 -11.20 -9.77 -0.81
C TYR A 206 -11.19 -11.13 -0.08
N ARG A 207 -11.14 -11.13 1.26
CA ARG A 207 -11.31 -12.37 2.05
C ARG A 207 -12.70 -12.97 1.87
N GLN A 208 -13.74 -12.14 1.81
CA GLN A 208 -15.11 -12.59 1.58
C GLN A 208 -15.32 -13.15 0.15
N ALA A 209 -14.57 -12.64 -0.83
CA ALA A 209 -14.50 -13.23 -2.16
C ALA A 209 -13.75 -14.59 -2.20
N GLY A 210 -13.05 -14.98 -1.14
CA GLY A 210 -12.20 -16.18 -1.13
C GLY A 210 -10.85 -15.97 -1.82
N LEU A 211 -10.44 -14.72 -2.06
CA LEU A 211 -9.19 -14.35 -2.73
C LEU A 211 -8.39 -13.36 -1.87
N PRO A 212 -7.88 -13.78 -0.69
CA PRO A 212 -7.14 -12.89 0.19
C PRO A 212 -5.88 -12.34 -0.49
N ILE A 213 -5.69 -11.02 -0.48
CA ILE A 213 -4.51 -10.36 -1.06
C ILE A 213 -3.24 -10.70 -0.28
N THR A 214 -3.33 -10.94 1.02
CA THR A 214 -2.22 -11.32 1.89
C THR A 214 -2.72 -12.25 3.01
N SER A 215 -1.82 -13.05 3.58
CA SER A 215 -2.07 -13.81 4.80
C SER A 215 -1.88 -12.99 6.08
N ALA A 216 -1.34 -11.77 5.97
CA ALA A 216 -1.20 -10.87 7.10
C ALA A 216 -2.56 -10.40 7.60
N ASP A 217 -2.62 -10.04 8.88
CA ASP A 217 -3.82 -9.43 9.46
C ASP A 217 -4.13 -8.11 8.72
N PRO A 218 -5.36 -7.93 8.18
CA PRO A 218 -5.76 -6.70 7.49
C PRO A 218 -5.51 -5.41 8.28
N ARG A 219 -5.47 -5.49 9.61
CA ARG A 219 -5.21 -4.34 10.50
C ARG A 219 -3.77 -3.83 10.45
N TRP A 220 -2.85 -4.60 9.87
CA TRP A 220 -1.42 -4.25 9.82
C TRP A 220 -1.03 -3.63 8.47
N VAL A 221 -1.95 -3.64 7.50
CA VAL A 221 -1.66 -3.28 6.12
C VAL A 221 -2.18 -1.87 5.84
N SER A 222 -1.28 -0.94 5.56
CA SER A 222 -1.64 0.42 5.15
C SER A 222 -1.97 0.52 3.65
N PRO A 223 -2.56 1.62 3.16
CA PRO A 223 -2.70 1.86 1.73
C PRO A 223 -1.36 1.85 0.99
N ALA A 224 -0.28 2.28 1.66
CA ALA A 224 1.07 2.23 1.12
C ALA A 224 1.54 0.79 0.91
N ASP A 225 1.25 -0.12 1.86
CA ASP A 225 1.57 -1.53 1.71
C ASP A 225 0.90 -2.14 0.48
N LEU A 226 -0.38 -1.84 0.25
CA LEU A 226 -1.10 -2.27 -0.95
C LEU A 226 -0.40 -1.78 -2.22
N LEU A 227 0.07 -0.52 -2.27
CA LEU A 227 0.83 -0.01 -3.41
C LEU A 227 2.08 -0.86 -3.67
N HIS A 228 2.82 -1.25 -2.63
CA HIS A 228 4.06 -2.04 -2.78
C HIS A 228 3.83 -3.52 -3.06
N MET A 229 2.59 -4.01 -2.94
CA MET A 229 2.20 -5.36 -3.36
C MET A 229 2.07 -5.51 -4.89
N ARG A 230 2.28 -4.44 -5.66
CA ARG A 230 2.19 -4.47 -7.13
C ARG A 230 3.33 -5.23 -7.82
N GLU A 231 3.07 -5.61 -9.06
CA GLU A 231 4.07 -6.15 -9.97
C GLU A 231 5.31 -5.22 -10.08
N GLY A 232 6.50 -5.82 -10.01
CA GLY A 232 7.74 -5.06 -10.16
C GLY A 232 8.17 -4.25 -8.94
N ASP A 233 7.47 -4.33 -7.80
CA ASP A 233 7.91 -3.74 -6.53
C ASP A 233 8.36 -4.79 -5.48
N VAL A 234 8.86 -4.33 -4.34
CA VAL A 234 9.26 -5.13 -3.19
C VAL A 234 8.35 -4.79 -2.01
N PRO A 235 7.38 -5.66 -1.65
CA PRO A 235 6.51 -5.41 -0.52
C PRO A 235 7.18 -5.78 0.81
N SER A 236 6.93 -4.96 1.82
CA SER A 236 7.17 -5.23 3.24
C SER A 236 6.30 -6.37 3.78
N ILE A 237 5.04 -6.44 3.33
CA ILE A 237 4.08 -7.48 3.68
C ILE A 237 3.81 -8.33 2.44
N ALA A 238 4.08 -9.63 2.51
CA ALA A 238 3.94 -10.51 1.35
C ALA A 238 2.50 -10.52 0.83
N ALA A 239 2.33 -10.27 -0.46
CA ALA A 239 1.09 -10.51 -1.17
C ALA A 239 1.00 -11.99 -1.60
N THR A 240 -0.21 -12.56 -1.60
CA THR A 240 -0.51 -13.87 -2.17
C THR A 240 -0.13 -13.91 -3.66
N GLN A 241 -0.35 -12.78 -4.34
CA GLN A 241 0.03 -12.57 -5.74
C GLN A 241 0.21 -11.07 -6.01
N PRO A 242 1.07 -10.67 -6.96
CA PRO A 242 1.28 -9.28 -7.30
C PRO A 242 0.01 -8.60 -7.83
N LEU A 243 -0.21 -7.34 -7.44
CA LEU A 243 -1.28 -6.50 -8.01
C LEU A 243 -0.88 -6.00 -9.40
N ARG A 244 -1.74 -6.17 -10.39
CA ARG A 244 -1.50 -5.69 -11.76
C ARG A 244 -1.89 -4.23 -11.87
N TYR A 245 -0.99 -3.39 -12.38
CA TYR A 245 -1.30 -1.99 -12.69
C TYR A 245 -2.33 -1.92 -13.82
N VAL A 246 -3.40 -1.13 -13.64
CA VAL A 246 -4.44 -0.91 -14.66
C VAL A 246 -4.27 0.46 -15.31
N GLY A 247 -4.03 1.51 -14.52
CA GLY A 247 -3.91 2.87 -15.03
C GLY A 247 -4.22 3.93 -13.97
N HIS A 248 -4.14 5.21 -14.34
CA HIS A 248 -4.61 6.34 -13.55
C HIS A 248 -5.93 6.86 -14.11
N LEU A 249 -6.95 7.00 -13.26
CA LEU A 249 -8.19 7.71 -13.61
C LEU A 249 -7.99 9.24 -13.50
N LYS A 250 -7.05 9.66 -12.65
CA LYS A 250 -6.62 11.04 -12.50
C LYS A 250 -5.18 11.08 -12.03
N TYR A 251 -4.42 12.03 -12.56
CA TYR A 251 -3.08 12.33 -12.09
C TYR A 251 -2.80 13.82 -12.23
N ASN A 252 -2.93 14.54 -11.12
CA ASN A 252 -2.37 15.88 -10.99
C ASN A 252 -1.05 15.73 -10.22
N PRO A 253 0.11 16.01 -10.85
CA PRO A 253 1.36 16.00 -10.12
C PRO A 253 1.26 17.00 -8.97
N PRO A 254 1.70 16.65 -7.74
CA PRO A 254 1.75 17.63 -6.67
C PRO A 254 2.57 18.84 -7.16
N PRO A 255 2.21 20.08 -6.78
CA PRO A 255 3.02 21.23 -7.13
C PRO A 255 4.45 20.94 -6.71
N LEU A 256 5.38 21.06 -7.67
CA LEU A 256 6.81 20.94 -7.38
C LEU A 256 7.06 21.90 -6.22
N LEU A 257 7.51 21.38 -5.08
CA LEU A 257 8.15 22.22 -4.08
C LEU A 257 9.33 22.83 -4.83
N ALA A 258 9.19 24.10 -5.25
CA ALA A 258 10.33 24.88 -5.66
C ALA A 258 11.32 24.74 -4.51
N ALA A 259 12.51 24.23 -4.84
CA ALA A 259 13.64 24.25 -3.94
C ALA A 259 14.12 25.70 -3.82
N ASP A 260 13.26 26.57 -3.30
CA ASP A 260 13.62 27.91 -2.92
C ASP A 260 14.23 27.78 -1.53
N GLY A 261 15.50 27.37 -1.53
CA GLY A 261 16.35 27.52 -0.36
C GLY A 261 16.58 29.00 -0.06
N PRO A 262 16.83 29.37 1.20
CA PRO A 262 17.72 30.50 1.48
C PRO A 262 19.17 30.17 1.12
#